data_AF-A0A379DFS9-F1
#
_entry.id   AF-A0A379DFS9-F1
#
_cell.length_a   1.000
_cell.length_b   1.000
_cell.length_c   1.000
_cell.angle_alpha   90.00
_cell.angle_beta   90.00
_cell.angle_gamma   90.00
#
_symmetry.space_group_name_H-M   'P 1'
#
loop_
_entity.id
_entity.type
_entity.pdbx_description
1 polymer ?
#
loop_
_entity_poly.entity_id
_entity_poly.type
_entity_poly.pdbx_seq_one_letter_code
_entity_poly.pdbx_strand_id
1 'polypeptide(L)'
;MKKICLPLFILAVCLYLSAGCKENKEKSKQIVRITEQQSENPVPPEHEEAPELAGLEERLESSITLDTEKKTRKEIFRNTSGYPVKVVLDEFNDEGLVIKTTEKNGQGYIVNQEELSYDKDGNLIKRVVLDGKYKGLVYTYKIIAKNHLGHWTKREEYASDKLRCTEVRVLEYIEGDTIPRVVDLKRIEP
;
A
#
# COMPACT_ATOMS: atom_id res chain seq x y z
N MET A 1 -44.72 3.46 35.67
CA MET A 1 -44.73 2.42 34.61
C MET A 1 -44.63 3.09 33.24
N LYS A 2 -43.56 2.82 32.48
CA LYS A 2 -43.42 2.89 31.00
C LYS A 2 -41.93 2.62 30.69
N LYS A 3 -41.55 1.34 30.65
CA LYS A 3 -41.28 0.51 29.45
C LYS A 3 -40.05 0.98 28.67
N ILE A 4 -38.97 0.24 28.92
CA ILE A 4 -37.63 0.32 28.38
C ILE A 4 -37.65 -0.06 26.89
N CYS A 5 -37.40 0.90 26.00
CA CYS A 5 -37.20 0.69 24.55
C CYS A 5 -35.71 0.45 24.21
N LEU A 6 -35.07 -0.48 24.91
CA LEU A 6 -33.65 -0.83 24.68
C LEU A 6 -33.37 -1.96 23.65
N PRO A 7 -34.31 -2.80 23.18
CA PRO A 7 -33.92 -3.97 22.39
C PRO A 7 -33.70 -3.70 20.89
N LEU A 8 -34.19 -2.58 20.34
CA LEU A 8 -34.07 -2.28 18.90
C LEU A 8 -32.71 -1.69 18.50
N PHE A 9 -32.03 -0.98 19.42
CA PHE A 9 -30.74 -0.34 19.13
C PHE A 9 -29.59 -1.36 19.07
N ILE A 10 -29.66 -2.40 19.90
CA ILE A 10 -28.63 -3.46 19.95
C ILE A 10 -28.71 -4.35 18.70
N LEU A 11 -29.92 -4.62 18.19
CA LEU A 11 -30.11 -5.39 16.96
C LEU A 11 -29.59 -4.66 15.71
N ALA A 12 -29.73 -3.33 15.64
CA ALA A 12 -29.22 -2.53 14.52
C ALA A 12 -27.68 -2.49 14.48
N VAL A 13 -27.02 -2.42 15.65
CA VAL A 13 -25.54 -2.45 15.74
C VAL A 13 -24.97 -3.82 15.37
N CYS A 14 -25.64 -4.91 15.73
CA CYS A 14 -25.22 -6.26 15.33
C CYS A 14 -25.36 -6.49 13.81
N LEU A 15 -26.40 -5.95 13.17
CA LEU A 15 -26.57 -6.06 11.72
C LEU A 15 -25.50 -5.26 10.96
N TYR A 16 -25.13 -4.06 11.42
CA TYR A 16 -24.09 -3.23 10.80
C TYR A 16 -22.70 -3.88 10.88
N LEU A 17 -22.34 -4.47 12.03
CA LEU A 17 -21.07 -5.19 12.20
C LEU A 17 -21.00 -6.47 11.34
N SER A 18 -22.12 -7.14 11.10
CA SER A 18 -22.18 -8.33 10.25
C SER A 18 -22.02 -8.03 8.75
N ALA A 19 -22.44 -6.85 8.29
CA ALA A 19 -22.30 -6.41 6.90
C ALA A 19 -20.86 -6.01 6.56
N GLY A 20 -20.18 -5.25 7.44
CA GLY A 20 -18.78 -4.84 7.25
C GLY A 20 -17.77 -5.99 7.23
N CYS A 21 -18.08 -7.12 7.89
CA CYS A 21 -17.26 -8.33 7.79
C CYS A 21 -17.41 -9.08 6.46
N LYS A 22 -18.56 -8.96 5.78
CA LYS A 22 -18.80 -9.65 4.50
C LYS A 22 -18.09 -8.99 3.33
N GLU A 23 -18.13 -7.65 3.23
CA GLU A 23 -17.44 -6.92 2.15
C GLU A 23 -15.91 -7.12 2.20
N ASN A 24 -15.31 -7.17 3.39
CA ASN A 24 -13.87 -7.36 3.53
C ASN A 24 -13.43 -8.80 3.13
N LYS A 25 -14.32 -9.78 3.30
CA LYS A 25 -14.12 -11.17 2.88
C LYS A 25 -14.31 -11.35 1.37
N GLU A 26 -15.09 -10.47 0.74
CA GLU A 26 -15.34 -10.52 -0.71
C GLU A 26 -14.22 -9.84 -1.50
N LYS A 27 -13.70 -8.70 -1.01
CA LYS A 27 -12.50 -8.05 -1.59
C LYS A 27 -11.25 -8.93 -1.50
N SER A 28 -11.04 -9.61 -0.37
CA SER A 28 -9.93 -10.57 -0.22
C SER A 28 -10.05 -11.78 -1.15
N LYS A 29 -11.26 -12.31 -1.36
CA LYS A 29 -11.51 -13.38 -2.36
C LYS A 29 -11.27 -12.93 -3.79
N GLN A 30 -11.55 -11.67 -4.10
CA GLN A 30 -11.34 -11.12 -5.44
C GLN A 30 -9.84 -11.01 -5.77
N ILE A 31 -9.01 -10.69 -4.79
CA ILE A 31 -7.54 -10.68 -4.93
C ILE A 31 -6.99 -12.10 -5.13
N VAL A 32 -7.51 -13.10 -4.39
CA VAL A 32 -7.12 -14.51 -4.59
C VAL A 32 -7.49 -15.03 -5.98
N ARG A 33 -8.62 -14.60 -6.56
CA ARG A 33 -9.00 -14.96 -7.94
C ARG A 33 -8.07 -14.41 -9.01
N ILE A 34 -7.44 -13.25 -8.78
CA ILE A 34 -6.43 -12.70 -9.70
C ILE A 34 -5.18 -13.60 -9.71
N THR A 35 -4.87 -14.24 -8.58
CA THR A 35 -3.76 -15.20 -8.45
C THR A 35 -3.96 -16.47 -9.27
N GLU A 36 -5.21 -16.94 -9.47
CA GLU A 36 -5.49 -18.16 -10.25
C GLU A 36 -5.51 -17.93 -11.78
N GLN A 37 -5.85 -16.72 -12.25
CA GLN A 37 -5.93 -16.42 -13.68
C GLN A 37 -4.56 -16.18 -14.36
N GLN A 38 -3.44 -16.19 -13.63
CA GLN A 38 -2.09 -16.06 -14.19
C GLN A 38 -1.35 -17.40 -14.40
N SER A 39 -2.02 -18.54 -14.31
CA SER A 39 -1.42 -19.88 -14.42
C SER A 39 -1.13 -20.39 -15.85
N GLU A 40 -1.01 -19.51 -16.85
CA GLU A 40 -0.47 -19.90 -18.16
C GLU A 40 0.84 -19.14 -18.44
N ASN A 41 1.93 -19.65 -17.85
CA ASN A 41 3.29 -19.22 -18.16
C ASN A 41 3.74 -19.74 -19.54
N PRO A 42 4.46 -18.95 -20.33
CA PRO A 42 5.72 -19.37 -20.89
C PRO A 42 6.86 -18.96 -19.93
N VAL A 43 7.77 -19.90 -19.71
CA VAL A 43 8.94 -19.80 -18.84
C VAL A 43 9.79 -18.56 -19.20
N PRO A 44 10.17 -17.69 -18.24
CA PRO A 44 11.13 -16.63 -18.50
C PRO A 44 12.51 -17.25 -18.80
N PRO A 45 13.26 -16.79 -19.81
CA PRO A 45 14.64 -17.23 -20.00
C PRO A 45 15.48 -16.87 -18.77
N GLU A 46 16.40 -17.77 -18.42
CA GLU A 46 17.33 -17.61 -17.31
C GLU A 46 18.07 -16.26 -17.42
N HIS A 47 18.17 -15.58 -16.28
CA HIS A 47 18.79 -14.27 -16.15
C HIS A 47 20.27 -14.32 -16.57
N GLU A 48 20.61 -13.75 -17.73
CA GLU A 48 21.91 -13.10 -17.89
C GLU A 48 21.88 -11.83 -17.03
N GLU A 49 22.80 -11.77 -16.07
CA GLU A 49 23.00 -10.60 -15.21
C GLU A 49 23.20 -9.36 -16.09
N ALA A 50 22.27 -8.41 -16.00
CA ALA A 50 22.48 -7.09 -16.57
C ALA A 50 23.70 -6.47 -15.88
N PRO A 51 24.65 -5.88 -16.63
CA PRO A 51 25.85 -5.32 -16.02
C PRO A 51 25.47 -4.26 -14.99
N GLU A 52 26.02 -4.39 -13.79
CA GLU A 52 25.99 -3.34 -12.77
C GLU A 52 26.56 -2.06 -13.38
N LEU A 53 25.68 -1.12 -13.74
CA LEU A 53 26.06 0.24 -14.10
C LEU A 53 26.43 0.99 -12.82
N ALA A 54 27.67 0.76 -12.37
CA ALA A 54 28.31 1.58 -11.37
C ALA A 54 28.59 2.99 -11.96
N GLY A 55 28.07 4.03 -11.31
CA GLY A 55 28.77 5.32 -11.24
C GLY A 55 28.44 6.43 -12.24
N LEU A 56 27.29 6.42 -12.90
CA LEU A 56 26.75 7.63 -13.54
C LEU A 56 25.33 7.83 -13.02
N GLU A 57 25.08 8.90 -12.25
CA GLU A 57 23.72 9.38 -11.98
C GLU A 57 23.11 9.78 -13.33
N GLU A 58 22.56 8.80 -14.04
CA GLU A 58 21.92 9.05 -15.33
C GLU A 58 20.79 10.03 -15.08
N ARG A 59 20.93 11.23 -15.66
CA ARG A 59 19.95 12.30 -15.52
C ARG A 59 18.69 11.85 -16.25
N LEU A 60 17.72 11.35 -15.50
CA LEU A 60 16.45 10.93 -16.04
C LEU A 60 15.58 12.15 -16.36
N GLU A 61 15.00 12.16 -17.56
CA GLU A 61 13.93 13.10 -17.89
C GLU A 61 12.58 12.48 -17.50
N SER A 62 11.70 13.25 -16.85
CA SER A 62 10.35 12.78 -16.54
C SER A 62 9.27 13.60 -17.24
N SER A 63 8.19 12.93 -17.63
CA SER A 63 6.98 13.56 -18.16
C SER A 63 5.77 13.09 -17.36
N ILE A 64 4.91 14.03 -16.95
CA ILE A 64 3.72 13.74 -16.16
C ILE A 64 2.46 14.00 -17.00
N THR A 65 1.50 13.08 -16.93
CA THR A 65 0.16 13.24 -17.49
C THR A 65 -0.86 13.01 -16.38
N LEU A 66 -1.83 13.92 -16.28
CA LEU A 66 -2.92 13.84 -15.32
C LEU A 66 -4.24 13.61 -16.07
N ASP A 67 -4.98 12.57 -15.69
CA ASP A 67 -6.34 12.30 -16.16
C ASP A 67 -7.28 12.53 -14.97
N THR A 68 -7.93 13.70 -14.95
CA THR A 68 -8.81 14.13 -13.86
C THR A 68 -10.13 13.37 -13.83
N GLU A 69 -10.61 12.88 -14.97
CA GLU A 69 -11.85 12.10 -15.04
C GLU A 69 -11.65 10.73 -14.41
N LYS A 70 -10.51 10.08 -14.72
CA LYS A 70 -10.16 8.79 -14.14
C LYS A 70 -9.45 8.89 -12.80
N LYS A 71 -9.12 10.11 -12.35
CA LYS A 71 -8.33 10.37 -11.14
C LYS A 71 -7.05 9.57 -11.15
N THR A 72 -6.28 9.73 -12.22
CA THR A 72 -4.98 9.05 -12.36
C THR A 72 -3.86 10.02 -12.76
N ARG A 73 -2.65 9.71 -12.30
CA ARG A 73 -1.41 10.38 -12.71
C ARG A 73 -0.48 9.33 -13.29
N LYS A 74 0.09 9.63 -14.46
CA LYS A 74 1.12 8.82 -15.10
C LYS A 74 2.40 9.61 -15.19
N GLU A 75 3.48 9.07 -14.66
CA GLU A 75 4.83 9.61 -14.83
C GLU A 75 5.69 8.61 -15.61
N ILE A 76 6.40 9.09 -16.62
CA ILE A 76 7.32 8.28 -17.44
C ILE A 76 8.71 8.88 -17.29
N PHE A 77 9.65 8.08 -16.78
CA PHE A 77 11.07 8.41 -16.70
C PHE A 77 11.77 7.84 -17.92
N ARG A 78 12.57 8.67 -18.59
CA ARG A 78 13.33 8.33 -19.79
C ARG A 78 14.82 8.50 -19.54
N ASN A 79 15.60 7.62 -20.16
CA ASN A 79 17.04 7.78 -20.23
C ASN A 79 17.43 8.90 -21.21
N THR A 80 18.72 9.19 -21.30
CA THR A 80 19.28 10.26 -22.16
C THR A 80 18.98 10.05 -23.66
N SER A 81 18.67 8.82 -24.07
CA SER A 81 18.29 8.46 -25.45
C SER A 81 16.79 8.54 -25.70
N GLY A 82 15.99 8.98 -24.71
CA GLY A 82 14.54 9.12 -24.81
C GLY A 82 13.75 7.83 -24.60
N TYR A 83 14.41 6.71 -24.28
CA TYR A 83 13.74 5.44 -24.01
C TYR A 83 13.15 5.40 -22.59
N PRO A 84 11.92 4.92 -22.40
CA PRO A 84 11.33 4.78 -21.08
C PRO A 84 12.10 3.73 -20.26
N VAL A 85 12.47 4.08 -19.04
CA VAL A 85 13.15 3.17 -18.09
C VAL A 85 12.29 2.85 -16.87
N LYS A 86 11.36 3.74 -16.53
CA LYS A 86 10.39 3.55 -15.44
C LYS A 86 9.08 4.24 -15.78
N VAL A 87 7.97 3.60 -15.44
CA VAL A 87 6.63 4.20 -15.50
C VAL A 87 5.97 4.06 -14.15
N VAL A 88 5.46 5.16 -13.60
CA VAL A 88 4.67 5.19 -12.37
C VAL A 88 3.23 5.57 -12.71
N LEU A 89 2.28 4.80 -12.21
CA LEU A 89 0.85 5.03 -12.36
C LEU A 89 0.23 5.14 -10.97
N ASP A 90 -0.27 6.33 -10.63
CA ASP A 90 -1.00 6.58 -9.39
C ASP A 90 -2.51 6.68 -9.69
N GLU A 91 -3.31 6.02 -8.87
CA GLU A 91 -4.78 6.14 -8.83
C GLU A 91 -5.18 6.84 -7.53
N PHE A 92 -6.11 7.80 -7.61
CA PHE A 92 -6.54 8.61 -6.47
C PHE A 92 -8.00 8.36 -6.09
N ASN A 93 -8.32 8.49 -4.81
CA ASN A 93 -9.71 8.55 -4.34
C ASN A 93 -10.34 9.94 -4.59
N ASP A 94 -11.58 10.11 -4.13
CA ASP A 94 -12.35 11.34 -4.30
C ASP A 94 -11.77 12.53 -3.53
N GLU A 95 -11.05 12.25 -2.45
CA GLU A 95 -10.35 13.23 -1.63
C GLU A 95 -8.94 13.58 -2.16
N GLY A 96 -8.51 12.98 -3.28
CA GLY A 96 -7.21 13.24 -3.89
C GLY A 96 -6.03 12.51 -3.22
N LEU A 97 -6.29 11.50 -2.39
CA LEU A 97 -5.28 10.62 -1.80
C LEU A 97 -4.99 9.44 -2.75
N VAL A 98 -3.72 9.06 -2.86
CA VAL A 98 -3.30 7.91 -3.68
C VAL A 98 -3.80 6.61 -3.04
N ILE A 99 -4.61 5.84 -3.76
CA ILE A 99 -5.11 4.53 -3.31
C ILE A 99 -4.36 3.36 -3.96
N LYS A 100 -3.67 3.61 -5.06
CA LYS A 100 -2.85 2.61 -5.73
C LYS A 100 -1.71 3.23 -6.49
N THR A 101 -0.53 2.63 -6.39
CA THR A 101 0.64 2.97 -7.21
C THR A 101 1.12 1.72 -7.92
N THR A 102 1.32 1.79 -9.23
CA THR A 102 1.91 0.72 -10.03
C THR A 102 3.18 1.22 -10.69
N GLU A 103 4.30 0.55 -10.42
CA GLU A 103 5.58 0.82 -11.06
C GLU A 103 5.90 -0.25 -12.09
N LYS A 104 6.29 0.18 -13.29
CA LYS A 104 6.72 -0.68 -14.39
C LYS A 104 8.14 -0.33 -14.81
N ASN A 105 8.92 -1.32 -15.22
CA ASN A 105 10.22 -1.10 -15.86
C ASN A 105 10.06 -0.66 -17.33
N GLY A 106 11.17 -0.35 -18.00
CA GLY A 106 11.19 0.09 -19.41
C GLY A 106 10.59 -0.91 -20.40
N GLN A 107 10.57 -2.20 -20.04
CA GLN A 107 9.95 -3.28 -20.81
C GLN A 107 8.43 -3.42 -20.53
N GLY A 108 7.89 -2.67 -19.56
CA GLY A 108 6.48 -2.66 -19.22
C GLY A 108 6.06 -3.69 -18.17
N TYR A 109 6.99 -4.47 -17.62
CA TYR A 109 6.71 -5.41 -16.52
C TYR A 109 6.49 -4.66 -15.21
N ILE A 110 5.49 -5.06 -14.44
CA ILE A 110 5.25 -4.53 -13.09
C ILE A 110 6.40 -4.98 -12.18
N VAL A 111 7.10 -4.03 -11.60
CA VAL A 111 8.20 -4.28 -10.65
C VAL A 111 7.79 -3.98 -9.21
N ASN A 112 6.79 -3.14 -9.01
CA ASN A 112 6.20 -2.86 -7.70
C ASN A 112 4.72 -2.47 -7.88
N GLN A 113 3.86 -2.91 -6.98
CA GLN A 113 2.50 -2.39 -6.88
C GLN A 113 2.14 -2.18 -5.42
N GLU A 114 1.53 -1.05 -5.12
CA GLU A 114 1.09 -0.70 -3.77
C GLU A 114 -0.40 -0.38 -3.78
N GLU A 115 -1.12 -0.86 -2.78
CA GLU A 115 -2.50 -0.47 -2.50
C GLU A 115 -2.59 0.11 -1.10
N LEU A 116 -3.21 1.29 -1.01
CA LEU A 116 -3.26 2.12 0.18
C LEU A 116 -4.73 2.26 0.61
N SER A 117 -4.98 2.20 1.92
CA SER A 117 -6.31 2.43 2.48
C SER A 117 -6.23 3.41 3.62
N TYR A 118 -7.22 4.30 3.67
CA TYR A 118 -7.30 5.40 4.62
C TYR A 118 -8.57 5.29 5.47
N ASP A 119 -8.54 5.84 6.68
CA ASP A 119 -9.75 6.10 7.44
C ASP A 119 -10.45 7.40 6.96
N LYS A 120 -11.59 7.71 7.58
CA LYS A 120 -12.42 8.90 7.29
C LYS A 120 -11.70 10.23 7.48
N ASP A 121 -10.62 10.25 8.27
CA ASP A 121 -9.86 11.45 8.60
C ASP A 121 -8.64 11.58 7.66
N GLY A 122 -8.55 10.73 6.62
CA GLY A 122 -7.47 10.72 5.63
C GLY A 122 -6.19 10.04 6.12
N ASN A 123 -6.25 9.31 7.23
CA ASN A 123 -5.08 8.65 7.79
C ASN A 123 -4.87 7.27 7.19
N LEU A 124 -3.64 6.96 6.78
CA LEU A 124 -3.29 5.61 6.29
C LEU A 124 -3.52 4.56 7.40
N ILE A 125 -4.28 3.51 7.07
CA ILE A 125 -4.59 2.37 7.97
C ILE A 125 -4.07 1.03 7.43
N LYS A 126 -3.89 0.92 6.11
CA LYS A 126 -3.39 -0.29 5.46
C LYS A 126 -2.53 0.06 4.25
N ARG A 127 -1.42 -0.67 4.08
CA ARG A 127 -0.60 -0.67 2.87
C ARG A 127 -0.33 -2.11 2.47
N VAL A 128 -0.69 -2.47 1.25
CA VAL A 128 -0.35 -3.76 0.64
C VAL A 128 0.71 -3.50 -0.41
N VAL A 129 1.82 -4.24 -0.38
CA VAL A 129 2.92 -4.11 -1.33
C VAL A 129 3.13 -5.44 -2.01
N LEU A 130 3.06 -5.44 -3.34
CA LEU A 130 3.42 -6.55 -4.21
C LEU A 130 4.78 -6.24 -4.81
N ASP A 131 5.80 -6.96 -4.35
CA ASP A 131 7.14 -6.81 -4.90
C ASP A 131 7.32 -7.74 -6.12
N GLY A 132 7.41 -7.14 -7.30
CA GLY A 132 7.63 -7.84 -8.56
C GLY A 132 9.04 -8.46 -8.65
N LYS A 133 10.00 -7.95 -7.88
CA LYS A 133 11.37 -8.51 -7.80
C LYS A 133 11.39 -9.85 -7.07
N TYR A 134 10.50 -10.06 -6.09
CA TYR A 134 10.44 -11.28 -5.28
C TYR A 134 9.23 -12.16 -5.59
N LYS A 135 8.91 -12.36 -6.87
CA LYS A 135 7.85 -13.29 -7.34
C LYS A 135 6.52 -13.14 -6.58
N GLY A 136 6.07 -11.91 -6.37
CA GLY A 136 4.75 -11.64 -5.79
C GLY A 136 4.67 -11.80 -4.28
N LEU A 137 5.79 -11.59 -3.56
CA LEU A 137 5.75 -11.50 -2.12
C LEU A 137 4.87 -10.31 -1.71
N VAL A 138 3.73 -10.63 -1.08
CA VAL A 138 2.77 -9.64 -0.60
C VAL A 138 3.08 -9.30 0.85
N TYR A 139 3.49 -8.06 1.08
CA TYR A 139 3.58 -7.48 2.42
C TYR A 139 2.31 -6.69 2.71
N THR A 140 1.66 -6.97 3.84
CA THR A 140 0.58 -6.14 4.35
C THR A 140 1.03 -5.46 5.62
N TYR A 141 1.03 -4.14 5.62
CA TYR A 141 1.23 -3.32 6.80
C TYR A 141 -0.11 -2.84 7.29
N LYS A 142 -0.42 -3.12 8.56
CA LYS A 142 -1.62 -2.62 9.24
C LYS A 142 -1.20 -1.64 10.32
N ILE A 143 -1.65 -0.40 10.22
CA ILE A 143 -1.41 0.62 11.25
C ILE A 143 -2.47 0.44 12.34
N ILE A 144 -2.02 0.12 13.55
CA ILE A 144 -2.88 -0.28 14.67
C ILE A 144 -3.10 0.88 15.65
N ALA A 145 -2.11 1.73 15.82
CA ALA A 145 -2.21 2.89 16.70
C ALA A 145 -1.44 4.07 16.12
N LYS A 146 -1.99 5.26 16.38
CA LYS A 146 -1.39 6.56 16.09
C LYS A 146 -1.39 7.41 17.36
N ASN A 147 -0.50 8.40 17.41
CA ASN A 147 -0.56 9.45 18.42
C ASN A 147 -1.60 10.52 18.03
N HIS A 148 -1.78 11.52 18.89
CA HIS A 148 -2.75 12.62 18.69
C HIS A 148 -2.45 13.53 17.49
N LEU A 149 -1.29 13.38 16.85
CA LEU A 149 -0.86 14.13 15.65
C LEU A 149 -0.92 13.26 14.39
N GLY A 150 -1.48 12.05 14.47
CA GLY A 150 -1.67 11.17 13.31
C GLY A 150 -0.44 10.34 12.91
N HIS A 151 0.69 10.46 13.62
CA HIS A 151 1.85 9.61 13.39
C HIS A 151 1.65 8.24 13.99
N TRP A 152 2.00 7.20 13.25
CA TRP A 152 1.80 5.83 13.72
C TRP A 152 2.78 5.48 14.83
N THR A 153 2.26 4.82 15.86
CA THR A 153 3.00 4.36 17.04
C THR A 153 3.00 2.84 17.16
N LYS A 154 2.09 2.15 16.45
CA LYS A 154 2.07 0.69 16.34
C LYS A 154 1.67 0.26 14.95
N ARG A 155 2.43 -0.68 14.39
CA ARG A 155 2.20 -1.28 13.07
C ARG A 155 2.44 -2.78 13.14
N GLU A 156 1.63 -3.55 12.43
CA GLU A 156 1.85 -4.98 12.22
C GLU A 156 2.23 -5.19 10.76
N GLU A 157 3.24 -6.04 10.53
CA GLU A 157 3.68 -6.47 9.22
C GLU A 157 3.30 -7.94 9.04
N TYR A 158 2.65 -8.23 7.92
CA TYR A 158 2.26 -9.57 7.51
C TYR A 158 2.92 -9.90 6.19
N ALA A 159 3.40 -11.14 6.04
CA ALA A 159 3.78 -11.70 4.74
C ALA A 159 2.88 -12.90 4.46
N SER A 160 2.19 -12.87 3.32
CA SER A 160 1.23 -13.93 2.94
C SER A 160 0.27 -14.29 4.09
N ASP A 161 -0.34 -13.25 4.68
CA ASP A 161 -1.27 -13.32 5.82
C ASP A 161 -0.71 -13.83 7.15
N LYS A 162 0.59 -14.14 7.23
CA LYS A 162 1.26 -14.50 8.48
C LYS A 162 1.89 -13.26 9.10
N LEU A 163 1.56 -12.98 10.36
CA LEU A 163 2.21 -11.92 11.13
C LEU A 163 3.72 -12.23 11.18
N ARG A 164 4.54 -11.33 10.65
CA ARG A 164 6.01 -11.41 10.71
C ARG A 164 6.55 -10.70 11.92
N CYS A 165 6.02 -9.52 12.18
CA CYS A 165 6.42 -8.75 13.35
C CYS A 165 5.37 -7.69 13.70
N THR A 166 5.36 -7.33 14.97
CA THR A 166 4.77 -6.09 15.46
C THR A 166 5.86 -5.08 15.71
N GLU A 167 5.72 -3.90 15.13
CA GLU A 167 6.58 -2.75 15.40
C GLU A 167 5.86 -1.74 16.29
N VAL A 168 6.54 -1.31 17.35
CA VAL A 168 6.07 -0.27 18.26
C VAL A 168 7.11 0.85 18.29
N ARG A 169 6.66 2.09 18.09
CA ARG A 169 7.49 3.29 18.09
C ARG A 169 7.15 4.18 19.27
N VAL A 170 8.19 4.70 19.90
CA VAL A 170 8.11 5.87 20.79
C VAL A 170 8.64 7.06 20.02
N LEU A 171 7.83 8.11 19.98
CA LEU A 171 8.08 9.33 19.21
C LEU A 171 8.30 10.50 20.18
N GLU A 172 9.36 11.27 19.95
CA GLU A 172 9.63 12.52 20.67
C GLU A 172 9.50 13.71 19.73
N TYR A 173 8.89 14.78 20.23
CA TYR A 173 8.76 16.05 19.52
C TYR A 173 9.69 17.06 20.16
N ILE A 174 10.62 17.58 19.36
CA ILE A 174 11.48 18.68 19.75
C ILE A 174 10.83 19.96 19.25
N GLU A 175 10.81 20.99 20.10
CA GLU A 175 10.24 22.28 19.76
C GLU A 175 10.90 22.83 18.47
N GLY A 176 10.06 23.15 17.47
CA GLY A 176 10.51 23.57 16.14
C GLY A 176 10.53 22.47 15.06
N ASP A 177 10.47 21.19 15.44
CA ASP A 177 10.42 20.08 14.46
C ASP A 177 8.97 19.81 14.01
N THR A 178 8.76 19.71 12.70
CA THR A 178 7.47 19.29 12.10
C THR A 178 7.31 17.76 12.05
N ILE A 179 8.42 17.03 12.18
CA ILE A 179 8.49 15.57 12.10
C ILE A 179 9.07 15.05 13.42
N PRO A 180 8.40 14.15 14.15
CA PRO A 180 8.94 13.61 15.39
C PRO A 180 10.11 12.69 15.12
N ARG A 181 11.00 12.61 16.10
CA ARG A 181 12.11 11.66 16.10
C ARG A 181 11.63 10.34 16.70
N VAL A 182 12.07 9.24 16.11
CA VAL A 182 11.90 7.90 16.70
C VAL A 182 12.97 7.73 17.76
N VAL A 183 12.57 7.67 19.03
CA VAL A 183 13.51 7.54 20.16
C VAL A 183 13.59 6.11 20.69
N ASP A 184 12.58 5.29 20.42
CA ASP A 184 12.62 3.86 20.65
C ASP A 184 11.83 3.14 19.55
N LEU A 185 12.34 1.99 19.13
CA LEU A 185 11.73 1.10 18.15
C LEU A 185 11.85 -0.34 18.65
N LYS A 186 10.73 -0.93 19.01
CA LYS A 186 10.65 -2.35 19.37
C LYS A 186 10.06 -3.14 18.22
N ARG A 187 10.79 -4.16 17.78
CA ARG A 187 10.32 -5.17 16.84
C ARG A 187 10.09 -6.47 17.61
N ILE A 188 8.86 -6.97 17.56
CA ILE A 188 8.43 -8.17 18.28
C ILE A 188 8.06 -9.21 17.22
N GLU A 189 8.79 -10.32 17.21
CA GLU A 189 8.46 -11.48 16.38
C GLU A 189 7.44 -12.38 17.11
N PRO A 190 6.61 -13.15 16.39
CA PRO A 190 5.60 -14.05 16.98
C PRO A 190 6.18 -15.15 17.88
#